data_AF-A0A395NNI6-F1
#
_entry.id   AF-A0A395NNI6-F1
#
_cell.length_a   1.000
_cell.length_b   1.000
_cell.length_c   1.000
_cell.angle_alpha   90.00
_cell.angle_beta   90.00
_cell.angle_gamma   90.00
#
_symmetry.space_group_name_H-M   'P 1'
#
loop_
_entity.id
_entity.type
_entity.pdbx_description
1 polymer ?
#
loop_
_entity_poly.entity_id
_entity_poly.type
_entity_poly.pdbx_seq_one_letter_code
_entity_poly.pdbx_strand_id
1 'polypeptide(L)'
;YHGTAILKHFLALPSPSTTLSSSHRDALWICATILGAASFASVRTQDPHAAWPLSDPDPATDLDWLKMGYGKKVVWDITDPTRPESVFHGLLDHTPMNQTLDTSGPVPPGILPPLFHSLFDLSPSTSSVDTNPYHSPCSILSVLWRYRIDEHNIIFFLSFITQIDPYFRSLVEEKDPRALLLLLYWHSTVVPNERWWLRRRCAVEAKAICLYLEKHCADDDAIMELLRVPKERLAKEIAE
;
A
#
# COMPACT_ATOMS: atom_id res chain seq x y z
N TYR A 1 1.82 13.37 -11.35
CA TYR A 1 0.75 13.16 -12.35
C TYR A 1 1.21 13.57 -13.76
N HIS A 2 1.67 14.81 -13.98
CA HIS A 2 2.11 15.27 -15.32
C HIS A 2 3.32 14.51 -15.89
N GLY A 3 4.35 14.22 -15.09
CA GLY A 3 5.56 13.51 -15.56
C GLY A 3 5.29 12.07 -16.03
N THR A 4 4.38 11.35 -15.36
CA THR A 4 4.00 9.97 -15.73
C THR A 4 3.23 9.93 -17.05
N ALA A 5 2.33 10.89 -17.29
CA ALA A 5 1.61 11.02 -18.55
C ALA A 5 2.55 11.37 -19.72
N ILE A 6 3.52 12.25 -19.47
CA ILE A 6 4.55 12.62 -20.46
C ILE A 6 5.43 11.42 -20.81
N LEU A 7 5.91 10.66 -19.82
CA LEU A 7 6.69 9.45 -20.04
C LEU A 7 5.90 8.40 -20.84
N LYS A 8 4.63 8.16 -20.48
CA LYS A 8 3.74 7.24 -21.20
C LYS A 8 3.55 7.69 -22.65
N HIS A 9 3.34 8.98 -22.87
CA HIS A 9 3.20 9.55 -24.21
C HIS A 9 4.46 9.33 -25.06
N PHE A 10 5.64 9.70 -24.55
CA PHE A 10 6.90 9.55 -25.29
C PHE A 10 7.24 8.09 -25.60
N LEU A 11 6.96 7.17 -24.68
CA LEU A 11 7.20 5.74 -24.89
C LEU A 11 6.15 5.07 -25.80
N ALA A 12 4.98 5.69 -25.98
CA ALA A 12 3.93 5.20 -26.88
C ALA A 12 4.03 5.74 -28.32
N LEU A 13 4.88 6.74 -28.59
CA LEU A 13 5.07 7.26 -29.94
C LEU A 13 5.78 6.21 -30.82
N PRO A 14 5.24 5.85 -31.99
CA PRO A 14 5.90 4.94 -32.91
C PRO A 14 7.03 5.67 -33.65
N SER A 15 8.26 5.43 -33.23
CA SER A 15 9.50 5.80 -33.94
C SER A 15 10.48 4.63 -33.84
N PRO A 16 11.32 4.36 -34.85
CA PRO A 16 12.39 3.35 -34.76
C PRO A 16 13.37 3.60 -33.61
N SER A 17 13.37 4.80 -33.00
CA SER A 17 14.15 5.16 -31.81
C SER A 17 13.39 5.04 -30.47
N THR A 18 12.10 4.72 -30.47
CA THR A 18 11.23 4.67 -29.28
C THR A 18 10.55 3.31 -29.07
N THR A 19 10.63 2.38 -30.03
CA THR A 19 10.21 0.99 -29.82
C THR A 19 11.20 0.28 -28.88
N LEU A 20 10.82 0.16 -27.60
CA LEU A 20 11.60 -0.57 -26.63
C LEU A 20 11.70 -2.05 -27.05
N SER A 21 12.93 -2.54 -27.22
CA SER A 21 13.19 -3.99 -27.38
C SER A 21 12.71 -4.76 -26.15
N SER A 22 12.55 -6.09 -26.27
CA SER A 22 12.18 -6.93 -25.12
C SER A 22 13.14 -6.71 -23.93
N SER A 23 14.45 -6.68 -24.18
CA SER A 23 15.44 -6.43 -23.13
C SER A 23 15.32 -5.04 -22.49
N HIS A 24 15.01 -3.99 -23.26
CA HIS A 24 14.81 -2.65 -22.72
C HIS A 24 13.55 -2.56 -21.86
N ARG A 25 12.47 -3.26 -22.24
CA ARG A 25 11.25 -3.34 -21.43
C ARG A 25 11.50 -4.05 -20.10
N ASP A 26 12.24 -5.16 -20.13
CA ASP A 26 12.63 -5.89 -18.92
C ASP A 26 13.55 -5.06 -18.01
N ALA A 27 14.57 -4.41 -18.59
CA ALA A 27 15.46 -3.51 -17.86
C ALA A 27 14.70 -2.36 -17.20
N LEU A 28 13.76 -1.73 -17.94
CA LEU A 28 12.94 -0.65 -17.41
C LEU A 28 12.06 -1.13 -16.25
N TRP A 29 11.45 -2.31 -16.37
CA TRP A 29 10.60 -2.87 -15.32
C TRP A 29 11.38 -3.19 -14.04
N ILE A 30 12.53 -3.86 -14.13
CA ILE A 30 13.32 -4.21 -12.94
C ILE A 30 13.92 -2.96 -12.29
N CYS A 31 14.38 -1.98 -13.07
CA CYS A 31 14.86 -0.70 -12.55
C CYS A 31 13.76 0.04 -11.78
N ALA A 32 12.54 0.12 -12.32
CA ALA A 32 11.41 0.73 -11.63
C ALA A 32 11.02 -0.01 -10.35
N THR A 33 11.09 -1.35 -10.37
CA THR A 33 10.83 -2.20 -9.20
C THR A 33 11.85 -1.94 -8.08
N ILE A 34 13.14 -1.95 -8.41
CA ILE A 34 14.24 -1.67 -7.47
C ILE A 34 14.17 -0.24 -6.93
N LEU A 35 13.92 0.75 -7.79
CA LEU A 35 13.75 2.14 -7.38
C LEU A 35 12.57 2.29 -6.40
N GLY A 36 11.47 1.60 -6.67
CA GLY A 36 10.32 1.55 -5.78
C GLY A 36 10.65 0.93 -4.41
N ALA A 37 11.38 -0.19 -4.39
CA ALA A 37 11.82 -0.81 -3.15
C ALA A 37 12.80 0.08 -2.37
N ALA A 38 13.75 0.72 -3.05
CA ALA A 38 14.71 1.64 -2.44
C ALA A 38 14.04 2.88 -1.83
N SER A 39 13.08 3.48 -2.54
CA SER A 39 12.30 4.60 -2.00
C SER A 39 11.43 4.19 -0.82
N PHE A 40 10.82 3.01 -0.86
CA PHE A 40 10.10 2.49 0.29
C PHE A 40 11.05 2.29 1.48
N ALA A 41 12.24 1.72 1.28
CA ALA A 41 13.23 1.52 2.33
C ALA A 41 13.80 2.83 2.91
N SER A 42 13.79 3.90 2.11
CA SER A 42 14.35 5.21 2.46
C SER A 42 13.44 6.01 3.40
N VAL A 43 13.56 5.75 4.70
CA VAL A 43 12.88 6.52 5.75
C VAL A 43 13.80 7.62 6.30
N ARG A 44 13.28 8.85 6.43
CA ARG A 44 14.05 10.04 6.83
C ARG A 44 14.49 10.03 8.29
N THR A 45 13.75 9.34 9.14
CA THR A 45 13.97 9.26 10.58
C THR A 45 13.60 7.89 11.11
N GLN A 46 14.20 7.50 12.24
CA GLN A 46 13.78 6.33 13.02
C GLN A 46 12.94 6.73 14.24
N ASP A 47 12.83 8.03 14.54
CA ASP A 47 12.01 8.57 15.61
C ASP A 47 10.55 8.72 15.13
N PRO A 48 9.58 7.98 15.71
CA PRO A 48 8.18 8.12 15.35
C PRO A 48 7.62 9.53 15.56
N HIS A 49 8.12 10.30 16.53
CA HIS A 49 7.64 11.67 16.78
C HIS A 49 8.06 12.65 15.67
N ALA A 50 9.14 12.36 14.96
CA ALA A 50 9.63 13.13 13.83
C ALA A 50 9.20 12.55 12.47
N ALA A 51 8.37 11.49 12.45
CA ALA A 51 7.90 10.84 11.24
C ALA A 51 6.49 11.30 10.86
N TRP A 52 6.15 11.18 9.58
CA TRP A 52 4.76 11.33 9.13
C TRP A 52 3.88 10.28 9.83
N PRO A 53 2.65 10.62 10.29
CA PRO A 53 1.92 11.87 10.10
C PRO A 53 2.15 12.95 11.18
N LEU A 54 3.06 12.75 12.13
CA LEU A 54 3.33 13.69 13.22
C LEU A 54 4.27 14.84 12.83
N SER A 55 5.17 14.62 11.87
CA SER A 55 6.07 15.64 11.35
C SER A 55 5.33 16.82 10.73
N ASP A 56 6.01 17.97 10.66
CA ASP A 56 5.53 19.12 9.91
C ASP A 56 5.24 18.73 8.45
N PRO A 57 4.15 19.24 7.84
CA PRO A 57 3.81 18.93 6.47
C PRO A 57 4.93 19.29 5.49
N ASP A 58 5.32 18.32 4.66
CA ASP A 58 6.27 18.51 3.56
C ASP A 58 5.64 17.93 2.28
N PRO A 59 4.80 18.71 1.57
CA PRO A 59 4.07 18.21 0.39
C PRO A 59 4.96 17.62 -0.71
N ALA A 60 6.24 18.03 -0.74
CA ALA A 60 7.22 17.58 -1.71
C ALA A 60 7.71 16.16 -1.46
N THR A 61 7.68 15.68 -0.21
CA THR A 61 8.21 14.35 0.16
C THR A 61 7.22 13.46 0.93
N ASP A 62 6.15 14.04 1.47
CA ASP A 62 5.13 13.31 2.20
C ASP A 62 4.51 12.23 1.32
N LEU A 63 4.53 10.99 1.85
CA LEU A 63 3.95 9.81 1.21
C LEU A 63 4.53 9.48 -0.18
N ASP A 64 5.70 10.00 -0.57
CA ASP A 64 6.29 9.76 -1.90
C ASP A 64 6.39 8.28 -2.28
N TRP A 65 6.66 7.42 -1.30
CA TRP A 65 6.69 5.97 -1.47
C TRP A 65 5.34 5.40 -1.92
N LEU A 66 4.22 5.96 -1.41
CA LEU A 66 2.85 5.62 -1.80
C LEU A 66 2.52 6.26 -3.14
N LYS A 67 2.97 7.50 -3.38
CA LYS A 67 2.79 8.21 -4.66
C LYS A 67 3.44 7.46 -5.83
N MET A 68 4.58 6.80 -5.58
CA MET A 68 5.32 6.04 -6.57
C MET A 68 4.60 4.76 -7.05
N GLY A 69 3.62 4.25 -6.28
CA GLY A 69 2.78 3.12 -6.73
C GLY A 69 2.08 3.39 -8.08
N TYR A 70 1.63 4.62 -8.31
CA TYR A 70 1.02 5.01 -9.58
C TYR A 70 2.03 5.02 -10.75
N GLY A 71 3.26 5.44 -10.49
CA GLY A 71 4.35 5.38 -11.46
C GLY A 71 4.63 3.96 -11.92
N LYS A 72 4.59 3.00 -10.99
CA LYS A 72 4.77 1.58 -11.29
C LYS A 72 3.68 1.04 -12.21
N LYS A 73 2.41 1.42 -12.04
CA LYS A 73 1.31 0.98 -12.92
C LYS A 73 1.54 1.43 -14.37
N VAL A 74 2.01 2.66 -14.57
CA VAL A 74 2.36 3.15 -15.91
C VAL A 74 3.54 2.38 -16.51
N VAL A 75 4.60 2.12 -15.73
CA VAL A 75 5.73 1.30 -16.20
C VAL A 75 5.29 -0.12 -16.51
N TRP A 76 4.42 -0.70 -15.68
CA TRP A 76 3.83 -2.01 -15.90
C TRP A 76 3.13 -2.09 -17.26
N ASP A 77 2.22 -1.15 -17.56
CA ASP A 77 1.51 -1.09 -18.85
C ASP A 77 2.48 -1.04 -20.05
N ILE A 78 3.56 -0.26 -19.93
CA ILE A 78 4.52 -0.05 -21.01
C ILE A 78 5.42 -1.28 -21.20
N THR A 79 5.90 -1.85 -20.09
CA THR A 79 6.88 -2.94 -20.11
C THR A 79 6.24 -4.30 -20.31
N ASP A 80 4.98 -4.47 -19.90
CA ASP A 80 4.25 -5.75 -19.89
C ASP A 80 5.17 -6.92 -19.51
N PRO A 81 5.57 -7.00 -18.23
CA PRO A 81 6.55 -7.98 -17.79
C PRO A 81 5.98 -9.40 -17.80
N THR A 82 4.67 -9.57 -18.00
CA THR A 82 3.98 -10.87 -18.11
C THR A 82 3.93 -11.39 -19.54
N ARG A 83 4.41 -10.65 -20.54
CA ARG A 83 4.52 -11.16 -21.92
C ARG A 83 5.41 -12.42 -21.98
N PRO A 84 5.15 -13.37 -22.90
CA PRO A 84 5.94 -14.60 -23.01
C PRO A 84 7.44 -14.39 -23.25
N GLU A 85 7.84 -13.27 -23.88
CA GLU A 85 9.23 -12.95 -24.23
C GLU A 85 10.01 -12.27 -23.09
N SER A 86 9.35 -11.96 -21.98
CA SER A 86 9.97 -11.36 -20.79
C SER A 86 10.76 -12.41 -20.04
N VAL A 87 11.98 -12.07 -19.59
CA VAL A 87 12.74 -12.93 -18.68
C VAL A 87 12.05 -13.10 -17.31
N PHE A 88 11.09 -12.23 -16.99
CA PHE A 88 10.31 -12.27 -15.76
C PHE A 88 8.98 -13.00 -15.90
N HIS A 89 8.62 -13.47 -17.10
CA HIS A 89 7.33 -14.14 -17.35
C HIS A 89 7.07 -15.27 -16.33
N GLY A 90 8.00 -16.23 -16.23
CA GLY A 90 7.86 -17.35 -15.30
C GLY A 90 7.93 -16.96 -13.82
N LEU A 91 8.64 -15.87 -13.49
CA LEU A 91 8.62 -15.34 -12.12
C LEU A 91 7.24 -14.79 -11.79
N LEU A 92 6.64 -14.03 -12.72
CA LEU A 92 5.40 -13.32 -12.47
C LEU A 92 4.17 -14.22 -12.54
N ASP A 93 4.20 -15.25 -13.39
CA ASP A 93 3.12 -16.24 -13.52
C ASP A 93 2.78 -16.93 -12.19
N HIS A 94 3.77 -17.07 -11.31
CA HIS A 94 3.62 -17.69 -9.99
C HIS A 94 3.57 -16.69 -8.84
N THR A 95 3.64 -15.38 -9.12
CA THR A 95 3.57 -14.36 -8.06
C THR A 95 2.16 -13.79 -7.92
N PRO A 96 1.70 -13.55 -6.68
CA PRO A 96 0.46 -12.82 -6.43
C PRO A 96 0.45 -11.38 -6.95
N MET A 97 1.59 -10.85 -7.42
CA MET A 97 1.70 -9.52 -8.01
C MET A 97 0.83 -9.35 -9.28
N ASN A 98 0.57 -10.44 -10.01
CA ASN A 98 -0.31 -10.45 -11.18
C ASN A 98 -1.80 -10.52 -10.83
N GLN A 99 -2.13 -10.82 -9.57
CA GLN A 99 -3.51 -11.01 -9.14
C GLN A 99 -4.02 -9.70 -8.54
N THR A 100 -4.69 -8.89 -9.37
CA THR A 100 -5.55 -7.82 -8.85
C THR A 100 -6.59 -8.45 -7.95
N LEU A 101 -6.71 -7.96 -6.71
CA LEU A 101 -7.71 -8.47 -5.80
C LEU A 101 -9.06 -7.95 -6.26
N ASP A 102 -10.03 -8.84 -6.40
CA ASP A 102 -11.40 -8.44 -6.67
C ASP A 102 -11.98 -7.82 -5.40
N THR A 103 -12.19 -6.50 -5.44
CA THR A 103 -12.79 -5.73 -4.36
C THR A 103 -14.23 -5.32 -4.66
N SER A 104 -14.85 -5.88 -5.71
CA SER A 104 -16.23 -5.53 -6.12
C SER A 104 -17.29 -6.15 -5.21
N GLY A 105 -16.97 -7.29 -4.58
CA GLY A 105 -17.87 -8.00 -3.67
C GLY A 105 -17.90 -7.38 -2.26
N PRO A 106 -18.91 -7.74 -1.45
CA PRO A 106 -19.03 -7.23 -0.08
C PRO A 106 -17.87 -7.69 0.81
N VAL A 107 -17.43 -6.82 1.71
CA VAL A 107 -16.43 -7.16 2.73
C VAL A 107 -16.99 -8.26 3.64
N PRO A 108 -16.32 -9.43 3.77
CA PRO A 108 -16.85 -10.56 4.51
C PRO A 108 -16.82 -10.31 6.03
N PRO A 109 -17.92 -10.56 6.76
CA PRO A 109 -17.95 -10.42 8.21
C PRO A 109 -17.09 -11.49 8.91
N GLY A 110 -16.58 -11.17 10.09
CA GLY A 110 -15.88 -12.11 10.98
C GLY A 110 -14.39 -12.32 10.69
N ILE A 111 -13.84 -11.73 9.63
CA ILE A 111 -12.40 -11.76 9.35
C ILE A 111 -11.69 -10.54 9.96
N LEU A 112 -12.25 -9.36 9.74
CA LEU A 112 -11.80 -8.12 10.36
C LEU A 112 -12.52 -7.92 11.71
N PRO A 113 -11.98 -7.09 12.63
CA PRO A 113 -12.65 -6.79 13.88
C PRO A 113 -14.09 -6.29 13.65
N PRO A 114 -15.09 -6.73 14.43
CA PRO A 114 -16.50 -6.41 14.16
C PRO A 114 -16.80 -4.91 14.00
N LEU A 115 -16.11 -4.05 14.75
CA LEU A 115 -16.25 -2.60 14.68
C LEU A 115 -15.88 -1.99 13.31
N PHE A 116 -15.16 -2.71 12.45
CA PHE A 116 -14.88 -2.25 11.09
C PHE A 116 -16.16 -1.98 10.30
N HIS A 117 -17.15 -2.86 10.41
CA HIS A 117 -18.37 -2.71 9.61
C HIS A 117 -19.15 -1.45 9.95
N SER A 118 -19.21 -1.09 11.24
CA SER A 118 -19.85 0.13 11.69
C SER A 118 -18.98 1.38 11.45
N LEU A 119 -17.67 1.31 11.71
CA LEU A 119 -16.79 2.48 11.59
C LEU A 119 -16.58 2.91 10.14
N PHE A 120 -16.51 1.95 9.22
CA PHE A 120 -16.28 2.20 7.78
C PHE A 120 -17.56 2.14 6.95
N ASP A 121 -18.74 2.08 7.58
CA ASP A 121 -20.03 2.05 6.89
C ASP A 121 -20.11 0.92 5.81
N LEU A 122 -19.61 -0.27 6.15
CA LEU A 122 -19.51 -1.44 5.25
C LEU A 122 -20.81 -2.25 5.23
N SER A 123 -21.91 -1.58 4.91
CA SER A 123 -23.21 -2.22 4.71
C SER A 123 -23.17 -3.08 3.43
N PRO A 124 -23.55 -4.37 3.49
CA PRO A 124 -23.51 -5.27 2.33
C PRO A 124 -24.38 -4.84 1.15
N SER A 125 -25.40 -4.00 1.38
CA SER A 125 -26.35 -3.57 0.35
C SER A 125 -26.04 -2.19 -0.24
N THR A 126 -25.21 -1.38 0.41
CA THR A 126 -25.01 0.04 0.03
C THR A 126 -23.54 0.44 -0.14
N SER A 127 -22.62 -0.29 0.49
CA SER A 127 -21.19 -0.04 0.37
C SER A 127 -20.63 -0.76 -0.85
N SER A 128 -20.02 0.00 -1.75
CA SER A 128 -19.29 -0.50 -2.92
C SER A 128 -18.06 0.35 -3.17
N VAL A 129 -17.23 -0.08 -4.14
CA VAL A 129 -16.06 0.69 -4.61
C VAL A 129 -16.41 2.09 -5.13
N ASP A 130 -17.64 2.30 -5.61
CA ASP A 130 -18.08 3.58 -6.17
C ASP A 130 -18.69 4.51 -5.12
N THR A 131 -19.23 3.97 -4.03
CA THR A 131 -19.98 4.74 -3.02
C THR A 131 -19.21 4.98 -1.74
N ASN A 132 -18.18 4.17 -1.45
CA ASN A 132 -17.46 4.22 -0.19
C ASN A 132 -15.94 4.09 -0.43
N PRO A 133 -15.14 5.15 -0.16
CA PRO A 133 -13.70 5.15 -0.42
C PRO A 133 -12.92 4.19 0.49
N TYR A 134 -13.51 3.67 1.55
CA TYR A 134 -12.90 2.69 2.44
C TYR A 134 -13.17 1.24 2.01
N HIS A 135 -14.08 1.02 1.06
CA HIS A 135 -14.54 -0.31 0.67
C HIS A 135 -13.39 -1.17 0.12
N SER A 136 -12.69 -0.68 -0.91
CA SER A 136 -11.58 -1.42 -1.53
C SER A 136 -10.44 -1.73 -0.54
N PRO A 137 -9.93 -0.76 0.24
CA PRO A 137 -8.94 -1.03 1.29
C PRO A 137 -9.40 -2.06 2.33
N CYS A 138 -10.66 -2.02 2.77
CA CYS A 138 -11.23 -3.01 3.69
C CYS A 138 -11.31 -4.40 3.04
N SER A 139 -11.75 -4.49 1.79
CA SER A 139 -11.80 -5.73 1.03
C SER A 139 -10.40 -6.35 0.90
N ILE A 140 -9.39 -5.55 0.52
CA ILE A 140 -8.00 -6.02 0.43
C ILE A 140 -7.50 -6.48 1.80
N LEU A 141 -7.69 -5.69 2.86
CA LEU A 141 -7.29 -6.11 4.21
C LEU A 141 -7.98 -7.40 4.64
N SER A 142 -9.27 -7.59 4.34
CA SER A 142 -9.99 -8.81 4.68
C SER A 142 -9.40 -10.06 4.02
N VAL A 143 -8.77 -9.91 2.85
CA VAL A 143 -8.05 -10.99 2.18
C VAL A 143 -6.68 -11.20 2.82
N LEU A 144 -5.89 -10.13 2.95
CA LEU A 144 -4.52 -10.19 3.49
C LEU A 144 -4.49 -10.72 4.93
N TRP A 145 -5.49 -10.37 5.75
CA TRP A 145 -5.57 -10.75 7.16
C TRP A 145 -5.68 -12.25 7.41
N ARG A 146 -6.04 -13.03 6.39
CA ARG A 146 -6.16 -14.49 6.47
C ARG A 146 -4.81 -15.20 6.41
N TYR A 147 -3.77 -14.50 5.98
CA TYR A 147 -2.46 -15.07 5.73
C TYR A 147 -1.43 -14.55 6.73
N ARG A 148 -0.49 -15.42 7.10
CA ARG A 148 0.77 -15.00 7.73
C ARG A 148 1.77 -14.72 6.61
N ILE A 149 2.61 -13.70 6.80
CA ILE A 149 3.61 -13.37 5.79
C ILE A 149 4.72 -14.43 5.80
N ASP A 150 5.06 -14.92 4.61
CA ASP A 150 6.19 -15.80 4.36
C ASP A 150 7.00 -15.33 3.14
N GLU A 151 7.98 -16.12 2.73
CA GLU A 151 8.84 -15.82 1.58
C GLU A 151 8.15 -15.89 0.22
N HIS A 152 7.01 -16.57 0.11
CA HIS A 152 6.27 -16.74 -1.12
C HIS A 152 5.18 -15.68 -1.30
N ASN A 153 4.60 -15.21 -0.19
CA ASN A 153 3.44 -14.32 -0.23
C ASN A 153 3.76 -12.85 0.13
N ILE A 154 4.98 -12.49 0.55
CA ILE A 154 5.27 -11.12 0.97
C ILE A 154 4.91 -10.06 -0.08
N ILE A 155 5.12 -10.38 -1.35
CA ILE A 155 4.78 -9.50 -2.45
C ILE A 155 3.26 -9.27 -2.56
N PHE A 156 2.45 -10.27 -2.19
CA PHE A 156 0.99 -10.15 -2.14
C PHE A 156 0.52 -9.07 -1.17
N PHE A 157 1.24 -8.86 -0.07
CA PHE A 157 0.87 -7.82 0.90
C PHE A 157 1.04 -6.41 0.33
N LEU A 158 1.84 -6.25 -0.74
CA LEU A 158 1.92 -4.97 -1.45
C LEU A 158 0.63 -4.63 -2.21
N SER A 159 -0.28 -5.58 -2.42
CA SER A 159 -1.59 -5.34 -3.05
C SER A 159 -2.36 -4.22 -2.37
N PHE A 160 -2.23 -4.05 -1.04
CA PHE A 160 -2.86 -2.93 -0.34
C PHE A 160 -2.36 -1.59 -0.91
N ILE A 161 -1.04 -1.39 -0.99
CA ILE A 161 -0.48 -0.11 -1.42
C ILE A 161 -0.48 0.09 -2.94
N THR A 162 -0.58 -0.99 -3.73
CA THR A 162 -0.60 -0.92 -5.20
C THR A 162 -2.01 -0.80 -5.79
N GLN A 163 -3.05 -1.19 -5.04
CA GLN A 163 -4.45 -1.17 -5.51
C GLN A 163 -5.30 -0.07 -4.85
N ILE A 164 -4.74 0.70 -3.92
CA ILE A 164 -5.37 1.91 -3.39
C ILE A 164 -5.75 2.86 -4.54
N ASP A 165 -7.00 3.27 -4.55
CA ASP A 165 -7.53 4.24 -5.51
C ASP A 165 -7.18 5.69 -5.11
N PRO A 166 -7.32 6.65 -6.03
CA PRO A 166 -6.98 8.05 -5.76
C PRO A 166 -7.79 8.70 -4.62
N TYR A 167 -9.04 8.29 -4.38
CA TYR A 167 -9.89 8.87 -3.33
C TYR A 167 -9.45 8.39 -1.94
N PHE A 168 -9.19 7.09 -1.76
CA PHE A 168 -8.62 6.63 -0.49
C PHE A 168 -7.26 7.28 -0.24
N ARG A 169 -6.44 7.42 -1.28
CA ARG A 169 -5.14 8.07 -1.14
C ARG A 169 -5.25 9.53 -0.70
N SER A 170 -6.21 10.30 -1.23
CA SER A 170 -6.40 11.69 -0.78
C SER A 170 -6.78 11.75 0.70
N LEU A 171 -7.59 10.81 1.19
CA LEU A 171 -7.93 10.71 2.61
C LEU A 171 -6.70 10.43 3.48
N VAL A 172 -5.77 9.56 3.02
CA VAL A 172 -4.48 9.34 3.71
C VAL A 172 -3.65 10.62 3.71
N GLU A 173 -3.55 11.32 2.57
CA GLU A 173 -2.83 12.60 2.44
C GLU A 173 -3.41 13.68 3.38
N GLU A 174 -4.74 13.70 3.56
CA GLU A 174 -5.49 14.58 4.46
C GLU A 174 -5.47 14.12 5.93
N LYS A 175 -4.78 13.02 6.24
CA LYS A 175 -4.69 12.43 7.59
C LYS A 175 -6.07 12.09 8.18
N ASP A 176 -7.01 11.68 7.34
CA ASP A 176 -8.31 11.18 7.78
C ASP A 176 -8.12 10.01 8.77
N PRO A 177 -8.74 10.05 9.97
CA PRO A 177 -8.52 9.03 10.98
C PRO A 177 -8.86 7.60 10.54
N ARG A 178 -9.92 7.41 9.76
CA ARG A 178 -10.37 6.10 9.28
C ARG A 178 -9.37 5.56 8.26
N ALA A 179 -8.90 6.40 7.33
CA ALA A 179 -7.89 6.04 6.35
C ALA A 179 -6.54 5.67 7.01
N LEU A 180 -6.11 6.46 7.99
CA LEU A 180 -4.90 6.19 8.76
C LEU A 180 -5.01 4.88 9.55
N LEU A 181 -6.19 4.56 10.10
CA LEU A 181 -6.43 3.30 10.79
C LEU A 181 -6.26 2.10 9.86
N LEU A 182 -6.76 2.16 8.62
CA LEU A 182 -6.58 1.10 7.63
C LEU A 182 -5.11 0.93 7.24
N LEU A 183 -4.41 2.04 7.02
CA LEU A 183 -2.97 2.02 6.73
C LEU A 183 -2.16 1.43 7.91
N LEU A 184 -2.51 1.78 9.14
CA LEU A 184 -1.92 1.21 10.36
C LEU A 184 -2.16 -0.31 10.46
N TYR A 185 -3.37 -0.76 10.14
CA TYR A 185 -3.71 -2.19 10.11
C TYR A 185 -2.82 -2.94 9.12
N TRP A 186 -2.62 -2.38 7.92
CA TRP A 186 -1.68 -2.93 6.95
C TRP A 186 -0.25 -2.95 7.48
N HIS A 187 0.26 -1.82 7.99
CA HIS A 187 1.62 -1.74 8.55
C HIS A 187 1.83 -2.79 9.66
N SER A 188 0.91 -2.88 10.62
CA SER A 188 1.02 -3.84 11.74
C SER A 188 1.02 -5.31 11.28
N THR A 189 0.50 -5.59 10.08
CA THR A 189 0.52 -6.92 9.48
C THR A 189 1.87 -7.21 8.82
N VAL A 190 2.53 -6.18 8.25
CA VAL A 190 3.82 -6.33 7.56
C VAL A 190 5.04 -6.17 8.45
N VAL A 191 4.94 -5.43 9.56
CA VAL A 191 6.07 -5.16 10.48
C VAL A 191 6.75 -6.42 11.02
N PRO A 192 6.03 -7.51 11.38
CA PRO A 192 6.67 -8.74 11.86
C PRO A 192 7.60 -9.42 10.85
N ASN A 193 7.58 -8.98 9.59
CA ASN A 193 8.49 -9.52 8.58
C ASN A 193 9.82 -8.76 8.56
N GLU A 194 10.93 -9.51 8.59
CA GLU A 194 12.28 -8.94 8.69
C GLU A 194 12.89 -8.42 7.39
N ARG A 195 12.14 -8.28 6.28
CA ARG A 195 12.72 -7.75 5.04
C ARG A 195 13.21 -6.31 5.21
N TRP A 196 14.48 -6.10 4.88
CA TRP A 196 15.19 -4.82 5.01
C TRP A 196 14.46 -3.64 4.35
N TRP A 197 13.79 -3.87 3.22
CA TRP A 197 13.14 -2.84 2.45
C TRP A 197 11.74 -2.49 2.96
N LEU A 198 11.11 -3.36 3.77
CA LEU A 198 9.72 -3.20 4.22
C LEU A 198 9.64 -2.76 5.69
N ARG A 199 10.40 -3.43 6.57
CA ARG A 199 10.23 -3.32 8.04
C ARG A 199 10.39 -1.91 8.58
N ARG A 200 11.48 -1.22 8.21
CA ARG A 200 11.89 0.04 8.85
C ARG A 200 10.83 1.13 8.73
N ARG A 201 10.37 1.41 7.50
CA ARG A 201 9.30 2.40 7.27
C ARG A 201 8.04 2.00 8.01
N CYS A 202 7.59 0.76 7.82
CA CYS A 202 6.33 0.31 8.41
C CYS A 202 6.35 0.39 9.94
N ALA A 203 7.47 0.07 10.58
CA ALA A 203 7.57 0.14 12.04
C ALA A 203 7.52 1.59 12.55
N VAL A 204 8.22 2.51 11.90
CA VAL A 204 8.27 3.93 12.29
C VAL A 204 6.94 4.62 12.01
N GLU A 205 6.42 4.49 10.79
CA GLU A 205 5.15 5.11 10.39
C GLU A 205 3.96 4.50 11.16
N ALA A 206 3.94 3.19 11.44
CA ALA A 206 2.89 2.60 12.28
C ALA A 206 2.87 3.21 13.69
N LYS A 207 4.03 3.37 14.34
CA LYS A 207 4.12 4.01 15.65
C LYS A 207 3.66 5.47 15.60
N ALA A 208 4.07 6.20 14.56
CA ALA A 208 3.67 7.59 14.36
C ALA A 208 2.15 7.72 14.15
N ILE A 209 1.55 6.83 13.36
CA ILE A 209 0.09 6.78 13.14
C ILE A 209 -0.64 6.45 14.44
N CYS A 210 -0.17 5.47 15.23
CA CYS A 210 -0.74 5.18 16.56
C CYS A 210 -0.78 6.44 17.43
N LEU A 211 0.37 7.10 17.60
CA LEU A 211 0.48 8.33 18.40
C LEU A 211 -0.41 9.46 17.87
N TYR A 212 -0.53 9.59 16.54
CA TYR A 212 -1.39 10.58 15.92
C TYR A 212 -2.88 10.31 16.22
N LEU A 213 -3.33 9.07 16.05
CA LEU A 213 -4.72 8.69 16.29
C LEU A 213 -5.08 8.77 17.78
N GLU A 214 -4.18 8.34 18.69
CA GLU A 214 -4.38 8.49 20.13
C GLU A 214 -4.56 9.95 20.55
N LYS A 215 -3.83 10.87 19.92
CA LYS A 215 -3.91 12.30 20.23
C LYS A 215 -5.17 12.95 19.65
N HIS A 216 -5.51 12.66 18.40
CA HIS A 216 -6.56 13.38 17.67
C HIS A 216 -7.93 12.70 17.73
N CYS A 217 -7.98 11.44 18.17
CA CYS A 217 -9.21 10.63 18.25
C CYS A 217 -9.41 10.07 19.67
N ALA A 218 -8.88 10.75 20.70
CA ALA A 218 -8.99 10.31 22.09
C ALA A 218 -10.44 10.13 22.56
N ASP A 219 -11.37 10.89 21.99
CA ASP A 219 -12.80 10.85 22.30
C ASP A 219 -13.61 9.89 21.40
N ASP A 220 -12.96 9.22 20.44
CA ASP A 220 -13.59 8.23 19.54
C ASP A 220 -13.33 6.81 20.05
N ASP A 221 -14.26 6.29 20.85
CA ASP A 221 -14.17 4.96 21.45
C ASP A 221 -13.96 3.84 20.42
N ALA A 222 -14.53 3.97 19.22
CA ALA A 222 -14.42 2.94 18.18
C ALA A 222 -13.02 2.90 17.59
N ILE A 223 -12.42 4.06 17.29
CA ILE A 223 -11.03 4.15 16.85
C ILE A 223 -10.10 3.66 17.95
N MET A 224 -10.30 4.10 19.20
CA MET A 224 -9.45 3.73 20.33
C MET A 224 -9.47 2.22 20.61
N GLU A 225 -10.63 1.57 20.49
CA GLU A 225 -10.75 0.12 20.60
C GLU A 225 -10.02 -0.59 19.44
N LEU A 226 -10.19 -0.11 18.21
CA LEU A 226 -9.53 -0.71 17.05
C LEU A 226 -8.01 -0.50 17.03
N LEU A 227 -7.47 0.51 17.73
CA LEU A 227 -6.03 0.71 17.88
C LEU A 227 -5.34 -0.38 18.71
N ARG A 228 -6.08 -1.09 19.57
CA ARG A 228 -5.51 -2.12 20.46
C ARG A 228 -4.77 -3.21 19.67
N VAL A 229 -5.39 -3.69 18.58
CA VAL A 229 -4.83 -4.79 17.78
C VAL A 229 -3.50 -4.42 17.10
N PRO A 230 -3.37 -3.31 16.34
CA PRO A 230 -2.08 -2.87 15.84
C PRO A 230 -1.04 -2.64 16.94
N LYS A 231 -1.41 -2.02 18.06
CA LYS A 231 -0.49 -1.75 19.17
C LYS A 231 0.07 -3.04 19.78
N GLU A 232 -0.78 -4.04 20.01
CA GLU A 232 -0.34 -5.34 20.52
C GLU A 232 0.63 -6.04 19.56
N ARG A 233 0.40 -5.94 18.24
CA ARG A 233 1.32 -6.49 17.23
C ARG A 233 2.67 -5.76 17.23
N LEU A 234 2.65 -4.43 17.30
CA LEU A 234 3.87 -3.63 17.33
C LEU A 234 4.67 -3.80 18.63
N ALA A 235 4.01 -4.09 19.75
CA ALA A 235 4.67 -4.29 21.04
C ALA A 235 5.44 -5.62 21.13
N LYS A 236 4.92 -6.69 20.52
CA LYS A 236 5.58 -8.01 20.50
C LYS A 236 6.97 -7.97 19.85
N GLU A 237 7.18 -7.07 18.89
CA GLU A 237 8.45 -6.88 18.18
C GLU A 237 9.55 -6.17 18.99
N ILE A 238 9.22 -5.54 20.13
CA ILE A 238 10.22 -4.89 21.01
C ILE A 238 10.73 -5.88 22.08
N ALA A 239 9.99 -6.98 22.30
CA ALA A 239 10.27 -7.97 23.33
C ALA A 239 11.07 -9.19 22.83
N GLU A 240 11.27 -9.31 21.51
CA GLU A 240 12.10 -10.31 20.82
C GLU A 240 13.36 -9.66 20.24
#